data_AF-A0A7Z9IMZ8-F1
#
_entry.id   AF-A0A7Z9IMZ8-F1
#
_cell.length_a   1.000
_cell.length_b   1.000
_cell.length_c   1.000
_cell.angle_alpha   90.00
_cell.angle_beta   90.00
_cell.angle_gamma   90.00
#
_symmetry.space_group_name_H-M   'P 1'
#
loop_
_entity.id
_entity.type
_entity.pdbx_description
1 polymer ?
#
loop_
_entity_poly.entity_id
_entity_poly.type
_entity_poly.pdbx_seq_one_letter_code
_entity_poly.pdbx_strand_id
1 'polypeptide(L)'
;MMRKAMSRLFRSNALKLGFAVFLASMAAPSSNLVGQQAEIREECHCTIDSDGNRDCSCSTSEGSQARIGIGLNPDQSAEDDALGVVVSSVVGDSPAEEAGLREGDVITALQGRSLLLALDEDVESG
;
A
#
# COMPACT_ATOMS: atom_id res chain seq x y z
N MET A 1 92.16 -21.37 -2.35
CA MET A 1 91.48 -21.69 -3.62
C MET A 1 90.51 -20.56 -3.96
N MET A 2 90.52 -20.12 -5.24
CA MET A 2 89.55 -19.28 -6.00
C MET A 2 88.97 -18.01 -5.34
N ARG A 3 89.40 -16.78 -5.67
CA ARG A 3 89.23 -15.96 -6.92
C ARG A 3 87.77 -15.56 -7.26
N LYS A 4 87.48 -14.26 -7.06
CA LYS A 4 87.23 -13.24 -8.11
C LYS A 4 85.77 -12.79 -8.41
N ALA A 5 85.65 -11.46 -8.43
CA ALA A 5 84.76 -10.56 -9.21
C ALA A 5 83.24 -10.63 -8.97
N MET A 6 82.55 -9.55 -8.59
CA MET A 6 82.46 -8.20 -9.21
C MET A 6 81.55 -8.18 -10.45
N SER A 7 80.39 -7.56 -10.24
CA SER A 7 79.74 -6.58 -11.13
C SER A 7 79.11 -7.03 -12.45
N ARG A 8 77.92 -6.45 -12.65
CA ARG A 8 77.45 -5.74 -13.85
C ARG A 8 76.82 -6.54 -15.00
N LEU A 9 75.66 -6.01 -15.37
CA LEU A 9 75.24 -5.59 -16.72
C LEU A 9 74.44 -6.57 -17.61
N PHE A 10 73.50 -5.93 -18.32
CA PHE A 10 72.80 -6.34 -19.54
C PHE A 10 71.66 -7.36 -19.36
N ARG A 11 70.50 -7.25 -20.04
CA ARG A 11 70.25 -6.68 -21.37
C ARG A 11 68.75 -6.38 -21.56
N SER A 12 68.49 -5.32 -22.31
CA SER A 12 67.22 -4.78 -22.81
C SER A 12 66.29 -5.79 -23.50
N ASN A 13 64.97 -5.53 -23.53
CA ASN A 13 64.26 -5.22 -24.79
C ASN A 13 62.77 -4.85 -24.65
N ALA A 14 62.40 -3.86 -25.46
CA ALA A 14 61.10 -3.64 -26.11
C ALA A 14 59.86 -3.35 -25.23
N LEU A 15 59.41 -2.10 -25.18
CA LEU A 15 58.51 -1.47 -26.17
C LEU A 15 57.05 -1.95 -26.02
N LYS A 16 56.22 -1.12 -25.37
CA LYS A 16 54.91 -0.73 -25.90
C LYS A 16 54.39 0.51 -25.17
N LEU A 17 54.56 1.62 -25.88
CA LEU A 17 53.84 2.88 -25.74
C LEU A 17 52.34 2.62 -25.98
N GLY A 18 51.47 3.13 -25.10
CA GLY A 18 50.03 3.12 -25.29
C GLY A 18 49.46 4.46 -24.86
N PHE A 19 49.44 5.42 -25.80
CA PHE A 19 48.83 6.73 -25.66
C PHE A 19 47.37 6.66 -26.14
N ALA A 20 46.47 7.29 -25.41
CA ALA A 20 45.03 7.29 -25.62
C ALA A 20 44.60 7.88 -26.98
N VAL A 21 43.58 7.30 -27.62
CA VAL A 21 42.60 8.06 -28.42
C VAL A 21 41.22 7.44 -28.29
N PHE A 22 40.30 8.33 -27.96
CA PHE A 22 38.85 8.24 -27.79
C PHE A 22 38.14 7.73 -29.06
N LEU A 23 37.28 6.72 -28.93
CA LEU A 23 36.10 6.57 -29.78
C LEU A 23 34.91 6.17 -28.90
N ALA A 24 34.08 7.18 -28.62
CA ALA A 24 32.73 6.99 -28.17
C ALA A 24 31.95 6.23 -29.25
N SER A 25 31.49 5.03 -28.93
CA SER A 25 30.43 4.35 -29.68
C SER A 25 29.43 3.78 -28.69
N MET A 26 28.39 4.58 -28.49
CA MET A 26 27.02 4.24 -28.07
C MET A 26 26.82 2.78 -27.60
N ALA A 27 27.11 2.51 -26.34
CA ALA A 27 26.35 1.49 -25.62
C ALA A 27 24.95 2.09 -25.40
N ALA A 28 24.00 1.76 -26.26
CA ALA A 28 22.60 1.95 -25.93
C ALA A 28 22.32 1.10 -24.68
N PRO A 29 21.86 1.68 -23.56
CA PRO A 29 21.18 0.87 -22.57
C PRO A 29 19.90 0.42 -23.28
N SER A 30 19.85 -0.83 -23.74
CA SER A 30 18.56 -1.49 -23.91
C SER A 30 17.97 -1.50 -22.51
N SER A 31 17.12 -0.52 -22.25
CA SER A 31 16.27 -0.45 -21.08
C SER A 31 15.63 -1.83 -20.97
N ASN A 32 16.13 -2.63 -20.03
CA ASN A 32 15.28 -3.65 -19.43
C ASN A 32 14.17 -2.82 -18.78
N LEU A 33 13.09 -2.62 -19.54
CA LEU A 33 11.78 -2.39 -18.95
C LEU A 33 11.44 -3.71 -18.25
N VAL A 34 12.13 -3.96 -17.13
CA VAL A 34 11.47 -4.53 -15.97
C VAL A 34 10.41 -3.48 -15.67
N GLY A 35 9.27 -3.61 -16.34
CA GLY A 35 8.05 -3.06 -15.82
C GLY A 35 8.00 -3.60 -14.41
N GLN A 36 8.13 -2.71 -13.43
CA GLN A 36 7.63 -2.97 -12.10
C GLN A 36 6.14 -3.22 -12.29
N GLN A 37 5.79 -4.45 -12.64
CA GLN A 37 4.51 -5.01 -12.26
C GLN A 37 4.57 -4.99 -10.74
N ALA A 38 4.10 -3.88 -10.16
CA ALA A 38 3.54 -3.91 -8.84
C ALA A 38 2.48 -5.00 -8.94
N GLU A 39 2.77 -6.16 -8.35
CA GLU A 39 1.84 -7.24 -8.17
C GLU A 39 0.74 -6.67 -7.28
N ILE A 40 -0.27 -6.07 -7.90
CA ILE A 40 -1.49 -5.70 -7.21
C ILE A 40 -2.05 -7.03 -6.73
N ARG A 41 -1.85 -7.33 -5.45
CA ARG A 41 -2.62 -8.37 -4.76
C ARG A 41 -4.04 -7.83 -4.67
N GLU A 42 -4.78 -7.99 -5.77
CA GLU A 42 -6.22 -7.83 -5.77
C GLU A 42 -6.78 -8.97 -4.93
N GLU A 43 -7.02 -8.71 -3.64
CA GLU A 43 -7.85 -9.58 -2.82
C GLU A 43 -9.30 -9.32 -3.24
N CYS A 44 -9.67 -9.85 -4.40
CA CYS A 44 -11.05 -9.82 -4.88
C CYS A 44 -11.87 -10.85 -4.11
N HIS A 45 -12.94 -10.42 -3.46
CA HIS A 45 -13.93 -11.32 -2.91
C HIS A 45 -15.05 -11.53 -3.93
N CYS A 46 -15.19 -12.77 -4.38
CA CYS A 46 -16.26 -13.17 -5.29
C CYS A 46 -17.21 -14.13 -4.58
N THR A 47 -18.50 -13.88 -4.76
CA THR A 47 -19.56 -14.83 -4.41
C THR A 47 -20.31 -15.23 -5.68
N ILE A 48 -20.98 -16.39 -5.63
CA ILE A 48 -21.87 -16.83 -6.69
C ILE A 48 -23.26 -16.91 -6.09
N ASP A 49 -24.21 -16.19 -6.68
CA ASP A 49 -25.60 -16.27 -6.28
C ASP A 49 -26.26 -17.58 -6.77
N SER A 50 -27.49 -17.82 -6.34
CA SER A 50 -28.21 -19.06 -6.69
C SER A 50 -28.60 -19.15 -8.17
N ASP A 51 -28.55 -18.04 -8.90
CA ASP A 51 -28.81 -17.97 -10.34
C ASP A 51 -27.53 -18.19 -11.17
N GLY A 52 -26.40 -18.42 -10.49
CA GLY A 52 -25.09 -18.67 -11.11
C GLY A 52 -24.41 -17.41 -11.61
N ASN A 53 -24.94 -16.24 -11.28
CA ASN A 53 -24.28 -14.98 -11.55
C ASN A 53 -23.18 -14.73 -10.49
N ARG A 54 -22.06 -14.20 -10.97
CA ARG A 54 -20.85 -14.02 -10.16
C ARG A 54 -20.72 -12.56 -9.80
N ASP A 55 -20.95 -12.26 -8.53
CA ASP A 55 -20.72 -10.93 -7.98
C ASP A 55 -19.31 -10.89 -7.37
N CYS A 56 -18.44 -10.12 -8.00
CA CYS A 56 -17.05 -9.94 -7.59
C CYS A 56 -16.83 -8.50 -7.18
N SER A 57 -16.53 -8.28 -5.91
CA SER A 57 -16.02 -6.99 -5.44
C SER A 57 -14.51 -7.08 -5.28
N CYS A 58 -13.81 -6.22 -6.02
CA CYS A 58 -12.37 -6.08 -5.96
C CYS A 58 -12.05 -4.73 -5.33
N SER A 59 -11.46 -4.75 -4.14
CA SER A 59 -10.85 -3.55 -3.57
C SER A 59 -9.37 -3.53 -3.94
N THR A 60 -8.96 -2.62 -4.81
CA THR A 60 -7.54 -2.27 -4.90
C THR A 60 -7.19 -1.49 -3.63
N SER A 61 -6.11 -1.88 -2.94
CA SER A 61 -5.63 -1.14 -1.76
C SER A 61 -5.01 0.23 -2.10
N GLU A 62 -5.23 0.74 -3.31
CA GLU A 62 -4.59 1.95 -3.85
C GLU A 62 -5.44 3.22 -3.69
N GLY A 63 -6.33 3.24 -2.69
CA GLY A 63 -7.12 4.43 -2.34
C GLY A 63 -6.99 4.79 -0.88
N SER A 64 -6.66 6.06 -0.59
CA SER A 64 -6.79 6.68 0.73
C SER A 64 -8.26 6.74 1.12
N GLN A 65 -8.83 5.63 1.59
CA GLN A 65 -10.17 5.65 2.15
C GLN A 65 -10.15 6.51 3.42
N ALA A 66 -10.96 7.57 3.43
CA ALA A 66 -11.11 8.42 4.60
C ALA A 66 -11.68 7.59 5.75
N ARG A 67 -11.06 7.70 6.94
CA ARG A 67 -11.53 7.04 8.15
C ARG A 67 -11.75 8.08 9.24
N ILE A 68 -12.89 7.96 9.91
CA ILE A 68 -13.27 8.86 11.00
C ILE A 68 -12.58 8.44 12.31
N GLY A 69 -12.31 7.14 12.49
CA GLY A 69 -11.59 6.61 13.66
C GLY A 69 -12.49 6.04 14.77
N ILE A 70 -13.70 5.59 14.43
CA ILE A 70 -14.56 4.82 15.33
C ILE A 70 -14.55 3.33 14.97
N GLY A 71 -14.53 2.48 15.98
CA GLY A 71 -14.82 1.05 15.87
C GLY A 71 -16.26 0.77 16.29
N LEU A 72 -16.88 -0.19 15.62
CA LEU A 72 -18.25 -0.65 15.87
C LEU A 72 -18.23 -2.16 16.07
N ASN A 73 -19.23 -2.70 16.78
CA ASN A 73 -19.41 -4.14 16.91
C ASN A 73 -20.61 -4.58 16.04
N PRO A 74 -20.42 -5.36 14.96
CA PRO A 74 -21.53 -5.82 14.12
C PRO A 74 -22.45 -6.83 14.83
N ASP A 75 -21.96 -7.47 15.90
CA ASP A 75 -22.69 -8.48 16.67
C ASP A 75 -23.30 -7.88 17.96
N GLN A 76 -23.74 -6.60 17.91
CA GLN A 76 -24.38 -5.93 19.05
C GLN A 76 -25.76 -6.55 19.37
N SER A 77 -26.26 -6.32 20.60
CA SER A 77 -27.52 -6.92 21.05
C SER A 77 -28.73 -6.21 20.41
N ALA A 78 -29.86 -6.92 20.28
CA ALA A 78 -31.10 -6.31 19.77
C ALA A 78 -31.60 -5.14 20.66
N GLU A 79 -31.25 -5.14 21.95
CA GLU A 79 -31.55 -4.04 22.87
C GLU A 79 -30.71 -2.80 22.53
N ASP A 80 -29.42 -2.99 22.20
CA ASP A 80 -28.53 -1.90 21.78
C ASP A 80 -28.86 -1.40 20.37
N ASP A 81 -29.21 -2.29 19.44
CA ASP A 81 -29.69 -1.93 18.08
C ASP A 81 -30.89 -1.00 18.11
N ALA A 82 -31.80 -1.20 19.06
CA ALA A 82 -32.95 -0.33 19.25
C ALA A 82 -32.57 1.08 19.73
N LEU A 83 -31.41 1.23 20.37
CA LEU A 83 -30.88 2.52 20.82
C LEU A 83 -30.01 3.20 19.75
N GLY A 84 -29.37 2.42 18.88
CA GLY A 84 -28.56 2.91 17.76
C GLY A 84 -27.26 2.13 17.60
N VAL A 85 -26.27 2.78 16.97
CA VAL A 85 -24.96 2.17 16.74
C VAL A 85 -24.03 2.52 17.89
N VAL A 86 -23.60 1.52 18.65
CA VAL A 86 -22.72 1.72 19.82
C VAL A 86 -21.26 1.82 19.38
N VAL A 87 -20.57 2.87 19.80
CA VAL A 87 -19.13 3.05 19.57
C VAL A 87 -18.36 2.11 20.49
N SER A 88 -17.71 1.11 19.90
CA SER A 88 -16.93 0.10 20.65
C SER A 88 -15.49 0.53 20.94
N SER A 89 -14.95 1.45 20.14
CA SER A 89 -13.62 2.01 20.36
C SER A 89 -13.44 3.31 19.59
N VAL A 90 -12.52 4.15 20.07
CA VAL A 90 -12.09 5.37 19.37
C VAL A 90 -10.58 5.30 19.19
N VAL A 91 -10.12 5.52 17.96
CA VAL A 91 -8.70 5.54 17.62
C VAL A 91 -8.10 6.87 18.09
N GLY A 92 -6.96 6.81 18.78
CA GLY A 92 -6.22 8.02 19.19
C GLY A 92 -5.69 8.81 17.99
N ASP A 93 -5.56 10.12 18.15
CA ASP A 93 -5.15 11.07 17.11
C ASP A 93 -6.05 11.01 15.86
N SER A 94 -7.32 10.65 16.03
CA SER A 94 -8.29 10.54 14.95
C SER A 94 -9.31 11.69 14.95
N PRO A 95 -9.96 11.96 13.81
CA PRO A 95 -11.06 12.93 13.76
C PRO A 95 -12.18 12.65 14.76
N ALA A 96 -12.45 11.37 15.08
CA ALA A 96 -13.42 10.98 16.09
C ALA A 96 -13.00 11.44 17.49
N GLU A 97 -11.73 11.27 17.86
CA GLU A 97 -11.22 11.70 19.16
C GLU A 97 -11.23 13.22 19.28
N GLU A 98 -10.79 13.93 18.23
CA GLU A 98 -10.81 15.40 18.14
C GLU A 98 -12.24 15.96 18.23
N ALA A 99 -13.20 15.27 17.62
CA ALA A 99 -14.63 15.58 17.74
C ALA A 99 -15.21 15.27 19.13
N GLY A 100 -14.45 14.61 19.99
CA GLY A 100 -14.85 14.30 21.36
C GLY A 100 -15.64 13.00 21.53
N LEU A 101 -15.72 12.15 20.50
CA LEU A 101 -16.37 10.84 20.61
C LEU A 101 -15.63 9.94 21.60
N ARG A 102 -16.37 9.11 22.31
CA ARG A 102 -15.88 8.17 23.32
C ARG A 102 -16.48 6.79 23.13
N GLU A 103 -15.79 5.79 23.67
CA GLU A 103 -16.35 4.44 23.80
C GLU A 103 -17.64 4.48 24.63
N GLY A 104 -18.67 3.77 24.15
CA GLY A 104 -20.00 3.75 24.75
C GLY A 104 -20.94 4.84 24.26
N ASP A 105 -20.48 5.79 23.43
CA ASP A 105 -21.38 6.71 22.74
C ASP A 105 -22.33 5.94 21.81
N VAL A 106 -23.57 6.41 21.69
CA VAL A 106 -24.59 5.81 20.82
C VAL A 106 -24.93 6.76 19.69
N ILE A 107 -24.66 6.33 18.46
CA ILE A 107 -24.93 7.10 17.25
C ILE A 107 -26.35 6.78 16.79
N THR A 108 -27.22 7.78 16.84
CA THR A 108 -28.64 7.65 16.49
C THR A 108 -28.96 8.19 15.09
N ALA A 109 -28.12 9.08 14.55
CA ALA A 109 -28.31 9.69 13.24
C ALA A 109 -26.98 10.13 12.62
N LEU A 110 -26.93 10.19 11.28
CA LEU A 110 -25.82 10.70 10.51
C LEU A 110 -26.31 11.70 9.46
N GLN A 111 -25.83 12.95 9.53
CA GLN A 111 -26.26 14.04 8.63
C GLN A 111 -27.80 14.19 8.59
N GLY A 112 -28.44 14.08 9.76
CA GLY A 112 -29.90 14.17 9.89
C GLY A 112 -30.68 12.92 9.46
N ARG A 113 -30.02 11.89 8.92
CA ARG A 113 -30.64 10.60 8.62
C ARG A 113 -30.59 9.70 9.84
N SER A 114 -31.76 9.28 10.32
CA SER A 114 -31.89 8.37 11.45
C SER A 114 -31.29 7.00 11.12
N LEU A 115 -30.59 6.40 12.08
CA LEU A 115 -30.11 5.01 12.02
C LEU A 115 -31.06 4.03 12.73
N LEU A 116 -32.10 4.53 13.40
CA LEU A 116 -33.06 3.74 14.19
C LEU A 116 -34.26 3.24 13.37
N LEU A 117 -34.40 3.75 12.15
CA LEU A 117 -35.48 3.32 11.27
C LEU A 117 -35.00 2.07 10.54
N ALA A 118 -35.70 0.96 10.77
CA ALA A 118 -35.69 -0.16 9.84
C ALA A 118 -35.84 0.40 8.43
N LEU A 119 -35.05 -0.12 7.49
CA LEU A 119 -34.87 0.33 6.11
C LEU A 119 -36.17 0.33 5.30
N ASP A 120 -37.11 1.17 5.66
CA ASP A 120 -38.34 1.43 4.95
C ASP A 120 -38.46 2.96 4.88
N GLU A 121 -38.89 3.47 3.74
CA GLU A 121 -39.15 4.87 3.42
C GLU A 121 -37.95 5.63 2.84
N ASP A 122 -37.86 5.52 1.51
CA ASP A 122 -37.36 6.51 0.57
C ASP A 122 -37.36 7.94 1.15
N VAL A 123 -36.20 8.41 1.62
CA VAL A 123 -36.03 9.84 1.96
C VAL A 123 -35.94 10.61 0.65
N GLU A 124 -37.11 10.90 0.09
CA GLU A 124 -37.30 11.79 -1.04
C GLU A 124 -36.77 13.18 -0.66
N SER A 125 -35.86 13.68 -1.49
CA SER A 125 -35.15 14.95 -1.28
C SER A 125 -36.10 16.12 -1.53
N GLY A 126 -36.27 16.99 -0.54
CA GLY A 126 -36.95 18.28 -0.66
C GLY A 126 -36.08 19.41 -0.16
#